data_AF-A0A3M1XQ92-F1
#
_entry.id   AF-A0A3M1XQ92-F1
#
_cell.length_a   1.000
_cell.length_b   1.000
_cell.length_c   1.000
_cell.angle_alpha   90.00
_cell.angle_beta   90.00
_cell.angle_gamma   90.00
#
_symmetry.space_group_name_H-M   'P 1'
#
loop_
_entity.id
_entity.type
_entity.pdbx_description
1 polymer ?
#
loop_
_entity_poly.entity_id
_entity_poly.type
_entity_poly.pdbx_seq_one_letter_code
_entity_poly.pdbx_strand_id
1 'polypeptide(L)'
;MKHPLALAIHGGAGTIRRHRMTPEAEARYRAGLEAALQVGYAVLARGGHALDAAEAAVLSLEDNPLFNAGKGAVYAHDGTHRFDAAVMRGDTRQAGSVACIRGVRNPIRLARLVMEQSAYVMMVGPEAEDFARLHGLPFEDTAYFHDELRYQQWLRVKDSDQMTLDHSDKGEKNYSTVGAVACDRAGNLAAATSTGGMTNKRFGRVGDSPIIGAGTYADNATCAISATGHGEPFMRAVVAHDVAALMAYRGLSLAEATAEVIHHKLPGMHGSGGLIAVDAQGQVALPFNCEGMYRGSWQEGGLPVVRIFGDE
;
A
#
# COMPACT_ATOMS: atom_id res chain seq x y z
N MET A 1 -28.66 -1.90 -10.70
CA MET A 1 -28.75 -1.86 -9.22
C MET A 1 -27.58 -1.03 -8.71
N LYS A 2 -27.74 -0.29 -7.60
CA LYS A 2 -26.64 0.51 -7.01
C LYS A 2 -25.78 -0.42 -6.14
N HIS A 3 -24.48 -0.49 -6.41
CA HIS A 3 -23.56 -1.26 -5.56
C HIS A 3 -23.26 -0.48 -4.26
N PRO A 4 -22.98 -1.18 -3.15
CA PRO A 4 -22.60 -0.54 -1.91
C PRO A 4 -21.20 0.07 -2.01
N LEU A 5 -21.01 1.24 -1.43
CA LEU A 5 -19.70 1.88 -1.36
C LEU A 5 -18.83 1.20 -0.30
N ALA A 6 -17.57 0.98 -0.61
CA ALA A 6 -16.59 0.50 0.36
C ALA A 6 -15.21 1.10 0.08
N LEU A 7 -14.50 1.46 1.13
CA LEU A 7 -13.10 1.85 1.09
C LEU A 7 -12.36 1.11 2.21
N ALA A 8 -11.18 0.60 1.93
CA ALA A 8 -10.23 0.18 2.96
C ALA A 8 -8.87 0.80 2.66
N ILE A 9 -8.08 1.02 3.72
CA ILE A 9 -6.72 1.55 3.65
C ILE A 9 -5.78 0.77 4.59
N HIS A 10 -4.48 0.80 4.31
CA HIS A 10 -3.44 0.45 5.26
C HIS A 10 -2.27 1.43 5.23
N GLY A 11 -1.59 1.57 6.37
CA GLY A 11 -0.36 2.35 6.56
C GLY A 11 0.87 1.49 6.85
N GLY A 12 0.76 0.16 6.75
CA GLY A 12 1.84 -0.79 6.97
C GLY A 12 1.53 -1.86 8.01
N ALA A 13 2.18 -3.01 7.88
CA ALA A 13 2.04 -4.18 8.75
C ALA A 13 3.38 -4.51 9.42
N GLY A 14 3.40 -5.09 10.61
CA GLY A 14 4.66 -5.50 11.24
C GLY A 14 4.61 -5.72 12.74
N THR A 15 5.78 -5.61 13.38
CA THR A 15 5.97 -5.61 14.83
C THR A 15 5.51 -4.28 15.46
N ILE A 16 4.20 -4.02 15.43
CA ILE A 16 3.60 -2.82 16.02
C ILE A 16 3.09 -3.15 17.43
N ARG A 17 3.93 -2.85 18.43
CA ARG A 17 3.67 -3.22 19.82
C ARG A 17 3.06 -2.07 20.62
N ARG A 18 1.86 -2.29 21.16
CA ARG A 18 1.13 -1.29 21.98
C ARG A 18 1.98 -0.71 23.10
N HIS A 19 2.72 -1.55 23.82
CA HIS A 19 3.57 -1.11 24.94
C HIS A 19 4.76 -0.22 24.55
N ARG A 20 5.10 -0.13 23.26
CA ARG A 20 6.18 0.74 22.75
C ARG A 20 5.65 2.03 22.15
N MET A 21 4.33 2.21 22.10
CA MET A 21 3.69 3.40 21.53
C MET A 21 3.20 4.31 22.64
N THR A 22 3.58 5.58 22.58
CA THR A 22 2.98 6.58 23.47
C THR A 22 1.54 6.84 23.02
N PRO A 23 0.62 7.21 23.95
CA PRO A 23 -0.75 7.58 23.57
C PRO A 23 -0.82 8.69 22.51
N GLU A 24 0.13 9.64 22.55
CA GLU A 24 0.23 10.70 21.55
C GLU A 24 0.64 10.18 20.16
N ALA A 25 1.63 9.29 20.10
CA ALA A 25 2.04 8.65 18.85
C ALA A 25 0.89 7.82 18.27
N GLU A 26 0.18 7.06 19.11
CA GLU A 26 -1.00 6.29 18.70
C GLU A 26 -2.08 7.21 18.11
N ALA A 27 -2.42 8.31 18.80
CA ALA A 27 -3.40 9.27 18.34
C ALA A 27 -3.02 9.89 16.98
N ARG A 28 -1.73 10.19 16.77
CA ARG A 28 -1.23 10.70 15.48
C ARG A 28 -1.37 9.70 14.33
N TYR A 29 -1.06 8.42 14.56
CA TYR A 29 -1.26 7.37 13.55
C TYR A 29 -2.75 7.19 13.23
N ARG A 30 -3.61 7.16 14.25
CA ARG A 30 -5.06 7.06 14.06
C ARG A 30 -5.60 8.24 13.25
N ALA A 31 -5.23 9.47 13.62
CA ALA A 31 -5.63 10.67 12.89
C ALA A 31 -5.16 10.65 11.42
N GLY A 32 -3.94 10.14 11.15
CA GLY A 32 -3.45 9.96 9.78
C GLY A 32 -4.27 8.97 8.96
N LEU A 33 -4.67 7.84 9.56
CA LEU A 33 -5.54 6.85 8.92
C LEU A 33 -6.96 7.39 8.71
N GLU A 34 -7.52 8.09 9.70
CA GLU A 34 -8.83 8.73 9.60
C GLU A 34 -8.87 9.78 8.48
N ALA A 35 -7.83 10.61 8.37
CA ALA A 35 -7.72 11.60 7.30
C ALA A 35 -7.69 10.94 5.91
N ALA A 36 -6.92 9.86 5.75
CA ALA A 36 -6.86 9.10 4.49
C ALA A 36 -8.21 8.44 4.13
N LEU A 37 -8.90 7.84 5.12
CA LEU A 37 -10.26 7.32 4.93
C LEU A 37 -11.24 8.43 4.52
N GLN A 38 -11.18 9.58 5.19
CA GLN A 38 -12.09 10.69 4.96
C GLN A 38 -11.97 11.24 3.54
N VAL A 39 -10.74 11.49 3.06
CA VAL A 39 -10.54 12.02 1.71
C VAL A 39 -10.95 11.02 0.64
N GLY A 40 -10.60 9.73 0.79
CA GLY A 40 -10.97 8.69 -0.16
C GLY A 40 -12.49 8.46 -0.20
N TYR A 41 -13.13 8.34 0.97
CA TYR A 41 -14.56 8.07 1.05
C TYR A 41 -15.39 9.25 0.58
N ALA A 42 -14.92 10.49 0.79
CA ALA A 42 -15.56 11.68 0.23
C ALA A 42 -15.64 11.64 -1.31
N VAL A 43 -14.66 11.03 -1.99
CA VAL A 43 -14.72 10.80 -3.45
C VAL A 43 -15.86 9.84 -3.80
N LEU A 44 -16.01 8.73 -3.08
CA LEU A 44 -17.08 7.77 -3.32
C LEU A 44 -18.46 8.37 -3.01
N ALA A 45 -18.58 9.10 -1.89
CA ALA A 45 -19.83 9.69 -1.42
C ALA A 45 -20.40 10.73 -2.40
N ARG A 46 -19.54 11.46 -3.12
CA ARG A 46 -19.95 12.39 -4.19
C ARG A 46 -20.15 11.73 -5.56
N GLY A 47 -20.06 10.39 -5.64
CA GLY A 47 -20.26 9.63 -6.87
C GLY A 47 -19.04 9.53 -7.78
N GLY A 48 -17.84 9.77 -7.27
CA GLY A 48 -16.58 9.57 -8.00
C GLY A 48 -16.22 8.09 -8.19
N HIS A 49 -15.20 7.83 -9.01
CA HIS A 49 -14.78 6.48 -9.35
C HIS A 49 -13.93 5.84 -8.25
N ALA A 50 -13.92 4.50 -8.20
CA ALA A 50 -13.14 3.75 -7.23
C ALA A 50 -11.63 4.07 -7.30
N LEU A 51 -11.10 4.23 -8.53
CA LEU A 51 -9.70 4.59 -8.73
C LEU A 51 -9.35 5.96 -8.14
N ASP A 52 -10.23 6.96 -8.33
CA ASP A 52 -10.04 8.30 -7.78
C ASP A 52 -10.05 8.28 -6.24
N ALA A 53 -10.90 7.45 -5.65
CA ALA A 53 -10.97 7.27 -4.20
C ALA A 53 -9.72 6.60 -3.63
N ALA A 54 -9.25 5.53 -4.27
CA ALA A 54 -8.04 4.82 -3.87
C ALA A 54 -6.80 5.70 -4.00
N GLU A 55 -6.65 6.44 -5.12
CA GLU A 55 -5.57 7.40 -5.31
C GLU A 55 -5.61 8.51 -4.25
N ALA A 56 -6.78 9.12 -3.99
CA ALA A 56 -6.91 10.18 -2.99
C ALA A 56 -6.52 9.73 -1.58
N ALA A 57 -6.88 8.50 -1.19
CA ALA A 57 -6.48 7.92 0.08
C ALA A 57 -4.95 7.69 0.15
N VAL A 58 -4.35 7.11 -0.89
CA VAL A 58 -2.88 6.90 -0.94
C VAL A 58 -2.11 8.21 -0.96
N LEU A 59 -2.60 9.23 -1.67
CA LEU A 59 -2.01 10.58 -1.68
C LEU A 59 -1.93 11.18 -0.27
N SER A 60 -3.00 11.05 0.52
CA SER A 60 -3.01 11.50 1.91
C SER A 60 -1.95 10.78 2.76
N LEU A 61 -1.74 9.48 2.49
CA LEU A 61 -0.73 8.68 3.18
C LEU A 61 0.70 9.01 2.70
N GLU A 62 0.92 9.28 1.42
CA GLU A 62 2.21 9.71 0.86
C GLU A 62 2.64 11.10 1.37
N ASP A 63 1.70 12.03 1.54
CA ASP A 63 1.98 13.37 2.05
C ASP A 63 2.15 13.40 3.60
N ASN A 64 1.89 12.27 4.28
CA ASN A 64 2.00 12.15 5.73
C ASN A 64 3.32 11.46 6.13
N PRO A 65 4.22 12.16 6.86
CA PRO A 65 5.56 11.64 7.19
C PRO A 65 5.55 10.41 8.11
N LEU A 66 4.42 10.07 8.73
CA LEU A 66 4.32 8.89 9.59
C LEU A 66 4.41 7.58 8.80
N PHE A 67 4.02 7.59 7.53
CA PHE A 67 3.90 6.38 6.73
C PHE A 67 5.04 6.30 5.70
N ASN A 68 5.56 5.09 5.48
CA ASN A 68 6.69 4.86 4.56
C ASN A 68 6.23 4.82 3.09
N ALA A 69 5.83 5.98 2.60
CA ALA A 69 5.58 6.27 1.20
C ALA A 69 5.71 7.79 1.02
N GLY A 70 6.11 8.23 -0.18
CA GLY A 70 6.33 9.65 -0.45
C GLY A 70 7.19 10.31 0.63
N LYS A 71 6.62 11.30 1.32
CA LYS A 71 7.28 12.13 2.34
C LYS A 71 7.90 11.36 3.51
N GLY A 72 7.27 10.27 3.96
CA GLY A 72 7.75 9.48 5.11
C GLY A 72 8.63 8.29 4.74
N ALA A 73 9.10 8.24 3.49
CA ALA A 73 9.83 7.10 2.94
C ALA A 73 11.17 6.83 3.62
N VAL A 74 11.55 5.56 3.61
CA VAL A 74 12.84 5.09 4.10
C VAL A 74 14.02 5.48 3.24
N TYR A 75 15.21 5.33 3.83
CA TYR A 75 16.49 5.50 3.15
C TYR A 75 16.96 4.17 2.55
N ALA A 76 17.38 4.23 1.29
CA ALA A 76 18.17 3.21 0.64
C ALA A 76 19.62 3.23 1.18
N HIS A 77 20.41 2.24 0.81
CA HIS A 77 21.78 2.06 1.30
C HIS A 77 22.69 3.28 1.07
N ASP A 78 22.49 3.99 -0.04
CA ASP A 78 23.24 5.19 -0.43
C ASP A 78 22.77 6.48 0.26
N GLY A 79 21.85 6.39 1.23
CA GLY A 79 21.30 7.55 1.92
C GLY A 79 20.30 8.35 1.09
N THR A 80 19.78 7.78 -0.01
CA THR A 80 18.74 8.39 -0.84
C THR A 80 17.37 7.74 -0.65
N HIS A 81 16.30 8.39 -1.09
CA HIS A 81 14.97 7.80 -1.14
C HIS A 81 14.68 7.21 -2.51
N ARG A 82 14.00 6.06 -2.56
CA ARG A 82 13.55 5.42 -3.80
C ARG A 82 12.14 4.90 -3.62
N PHE A 83 11.26 5.22 -4.54
CA PHE A 83 9.84 4.93 -4.41
C PHE A 83 9.37 3.89 -5.42
N ASP A 84 8.38 3.11 -4.99
CA ASP A 84 7.66 2.18 -5.83
C ASP A 84 6.15 2.38 -5.62
N ALA A 85 5.35 2.34 -6.69
CA ALA A 85 3.89 2.46 -6.59
C ALA A 85 3.18 1.79 -7.75
N ALA A 86 1.94 1.34 -7.54
CA ALA A 86 1.07 0.83 -8.58
C ALA A 86 -0.41 1.18 -8.34
N VAL A 87 -1.15 1.29 -9.43
CA VAL A 87 -2.61 1.36 -9.46
C VAL A 87 -3.17 0.33 -10.43
N MET A 88 -4.37 -0.16 -10.14
CA MET A 88 -5.13 -1.02 -11.06
C MET A 88 -6.62 -0.73 -10.93
N ARG A 89 -7.31 -0.66 -12.08
CA ARG A 89 -8.79 -0.58 -12.14
C ARG A 89 -9.37 -1.93 -12.57
N GLY A 90 -10.41 -2.38 -11.88
CA GLY A 90 -10.95 -3.72 -12.00
C GLY A 90 -11.89 -3.94 -13.19
N ASP A 91 -12.43 -2.88 -13.77
CA ASP A 91 -13.40 -2.94 -14.88
C ASP A 91 -12.76 -3.28 -16.23
N THR A 92 -11.55 -2.76 -16.46
CA THR A 92 -10.77 -2.95 -17.70
C THR A 92 -9.46 -3.69 -17.46
N ARG A 93 -9.09 -3.91 -16.20
CA ARG A 93 -7.77 -4.42 -15.77
C ARG A 93 -6.59 -3.56 -16.25
N GLN A 94 -6.84 -2.31 -16.66
CA GLN A 94 -5.75 -1.37 -16.90
C GLN A 94 -5.00 -1.14 -15.59
N ALA A 95 -3.68 -1.07 -15.70
CA ALA A 95 -2.79 -0.90 -14.58
C ALA A 95 -1.64 0.02 -14.97
N GLY A 96 -1.09 0.71 -13.98
CA GLY A 96 0.11 1.52 -14.12
C GLY A 96 0.98 1.36 -12.90
N SER A 97 2.29 1.35 -13.12
CA SER A 97 3.26 1.00 -12.10
C SER A 97 4.58 1.72 -12.33
N VAL A 98 5.21 2.09 -11.23
CA VAL A 98 6.56 2.64 -11.22
C VAL A 98 7.41 2.03 -10.12
N ALA A 99 8.70 1.85 -10.40
CA ALA A 99 9.65 1.35 -9.41
C ALA A 99 11.00 2.07 -9.50
N CYS A 100 11.70 2.14 -8.36
CA CYS A 100 13.02 2.75 -8.21
C CYS A 100 13.10 4.21 -8.68
N ILE A 101 12.00 4.95 -8.63
CA ILE A 101 11.95 6.37 -8.99
C ILE A 101 12.40 7.25 -7.82
N ARG A 102 12.79 8.49 -8.11
CA ARG A 102 13.25 9.47 -7.11
C ARG A 102 12.66 10.85 -7.39
N GLY A 103 12.61 11.69 -6.37
CA GLY A 103 12.25 13.10 -6.46
C GLY A 103 10.77 13.40 -6.79
N VAL A 104 10.03 12.48 -7.40
CA VAL A 104 8.58 12.64 -7.64
C VAL A 104 7.85 12.72 -6.30
N ARG A 105 7.12 13.81 -6.06
CA ARG A 105 6.43 14.05 -4.78
C ARG A 105 5.49 12.91 -4.41
N ASN A 106 4.68 12.48 -5.38
CA ASN A 106 3.61 11.49 -5.19
C ASN A 106 3.77 10.35 -6.21
N PRO A 107 4.51 9.29 -5.88
CA PRO A 107 4.70 8.11 -6.72
C PRO A 107 3.40 7.53 -7.29
N ILE A 108 2.31 7.51 -6.51
CA ILE A 108 1.02 6.98 -6.97
C ILE A 108 0.45 7.73 -8.17
N ARG A 109 0.68 9.04 -8.27
CA ARG A 109 0.23 9.84 -9.43
C ARG A 109 1.00 9.49 -10.68
N LEU A 110 2.29 9.19 -10.54
CA LEU A 110 3.07 8.73 -11.68
C LEU A 110 2.63 7.33 -12.12
N ALA A 111 2.33 6.42 -11.19
CA ALA A 111 1.75 5.12 -11.53
C ALA A 111 0.44 5.29 -12.32
N ARG A 112 -0.47 6.16 -11.87
CA ARG A 112 -1.71 6.47 -12.60
C ARG A 112 -1.43 7.09 -13.97
N LEU A 113 -0.49 8.02 -14.05
CA LEU A 113 -0.09 8.65 -15.31
C LEU A 113 0.44 7.64 -16.32
N VAL A 114 1.25 6.65 -15.88
CA VAL A 114 1.72 5.55 -16.75
C VAL A 114 0.53 4.78 -17.34
N MET A 115 -0.49 4.49 -16.52
CA MET A 115 -1.70 3.80 -16.98
C MET A 115 -2.50 4.61 -18.01
N GLU A 116 -2.67 5.91 -17.78
CA GLU A 116 -3.60 6.75 -18.55
C GLU A 116 -2.96 7.40 -19.78
N GLN A 117 -1.66 7.70 -19.74
CA GLN A 117 -0.94 8.50 -20.74
C GLN A 117 0.17 7.72 -21.45
N SER A 118 0.15 6.39 -21.39
CA SER A 118 1.10 5.55 -22.12
C SER A 118 0.47 4.24 -22.58
N ALA A 119 1.18 3.50 -23.43
CA ALA A 119 0.81 2.14 -23.84
C ALA A 119 1.42 1.06 -22.91
N TYR A 120 2.09 1.47 -21.84
CA TYR A 120 2.86 0.58 -20.96
C TYR A 120 2.15 0.38 -19.62
N VAL A 121 2.47 -0.72 -18.94
CA VAL A 121 2.00 -0.98 -17.57
C VAL A 121 3.02 -0.53 -16.53
N MET A 122 4.33 -0.67 -16.80
CA MET A 122 5.37 -0.41 -15.81
C MET A 122 6.52 0.40 -16.43
N MET A 123 6.94 1.44 -15.71
CA MET A 123 8.17 2.20 -16.01
C MET A 123 9.08 2.19 -14.78
N VAL A 124 10.40 2.26 -14.96
CA VAL A 124 11.33 2.18 -13.83
C VAL A 124 12.42 3.24 -13.91
N GLY A 125 12.94 3.61 -12.74
CA GLY A 125 14.15 4.40 -12.62
C GLY A 125 14.05 5.82 -13.19
N PRO A 126 15.19 6.43 -13.57
CA PRO A 126 15.27 7.79 -14.08
C PRO A 126 14.39 8.04 -15.32
N GLU A 127 14.19 7.04 -16.17
CA GLU A 127 13.40 7.17 -17.38
C GLU A 127 11.90 7.33 -17.08
N ALA A 128 11.42 6.73 -15.99
CA ALA A 128 10.08 7.00 -15.46
C ALA A 128 9.98 8.43 -14.89
N GLU A 129 11.06 8.95 -14.31
CA GLU A 129 11.12 10.35 -13.84
C GLU A 129 11.05 11.33 -15.02
N ASP A 130 11.69 11.02 -16.15
CA ASP A 130 11.61 11.85 -17.37
C ASP A 130 10.19 11.89 -17.91
N PHE A 131 9.49 10.75 -17.91
CA PHE A 131 8.08 10.69 -18.26
C PHE A 131 7.22 11.55 -17.30
N ALA A 132 7.53 11.54 -16.00
CA ALA A 132 6.86 12.38 -15.02
C ALA A 132 7.10 13.88 -15.29
N ARG A 133 8.34 14.27 -15.61
CA ARG A 133 8.71 15.66 -15.95
C ARG A 133 8.00 16.13 -17.22
N LEU A 134 7.95 15.28 -18.24
CA LEU A 134 7.26 15.56 -19.51
C LEU A 134 5.78 15.91 -19.29
N HIS A 135 5.13 15.28 -18.31
CA HIS A 135 3.73 15.50 -17.96
C HIS A 135 3.53 16.50 -16.80
N GLY A 136 4.60 17.18 -16.37
CA GLY A 136 4.52 18.24 -15.37
C GLY A 136 4.17 17.77 -13.96
N LEU A 137 4.50 16.53 -13.58
CA LEU A 137 4.34 16.09 -12.20
C LEU A 137 5.33 16.84 -11.27
N PRO A 138 4.91 17.20 -10.03
CA PRO A 138 5.79 17.88 -9.09
C PRO A 138 6.98 17.01 -8.65
N PHE A 139 8.15 17.64 -8.58
CA PHE A 139 9.35 17.10 -7.97
C PHE A 139 9.71 17.89 -6.72
N GLU A 140 10.22 17.20 -5.71
CA GLU A 140 10.70 17.77 -4.47
C GLU A 140 12.18 17.44 -4.29
N ASP A 141 12.87 18.22 -3.47
CA ASP A 141 14.25 17.96 -3.10
C ASP A 141 14.36 16.91 -1.99
N THR A 142 15.59 16.52 -1.65
CA THR A 142 15.84 15.56 -0.57
C THR A 142 15.39 16.04 0.81
N ALA A 143 15.30 17.35 1.05
CA ALA A 143 14.90 17.88 2.34
C ALA A 143 13.40 17.69 2.59
N TYR A 144 12.58 17.68 1.54
CA TYR A 144 11.16 17.36 1.65
C TYR A 144 10.91 15.94 2.18
N PHE A 145 11.68 14.96 1.70
CA PHE A 145 11.56 13.54 2.08
C PHE A 145 12.30 13.17 3.37
N HIS A 146 13.06 14.12 3.94
CA HIS A 146 13.83 13.87 5.13
C HIS A 146 12.91 13.76 6.37
N ASP A 147 12.98 12.61 7.03
CA ASP A 147 12.45 12.40 8.37
C ASP A 147 13.57 11.93 9.31
N GLU A 148 13.69 12.58 10.47
CA GLU A 148 14.76 12.33 11.44
C GLU A 148 14.69 10.90 11.99
N LEU A 149 13.49 10.39 12.26
CA LEU A 149 13.32 9.04 12.78
C LEU A 149 13.73 7.98 11.76
N ARG A 150 13.38 8.15 10.49
CA ARG A 150 13.83 7.30 9.37
C ARG A 150 15.33 7.36 9.17
N TYR A 151 15.92 8.55 9.30
CA TYR A 151 17.36 8.75 9.14
C TYR A 151 18.15 8.03 10.25
N GLN A 152 17.73 8.16 11.50
CA GLN A 152 18.35 7.44 12.63
C GLN A 152 18.20 5.92 12.50
N GLN A 153 17.09 5.43 11.94
CA GLN A 153 16.93 4.00 11.65
C GLN A 153 17.96 3.51 10.64
N TRP A 154 18.18 4.27 9.57
CA TRP A 154 19.17 3.96 8.54
C TRP A 154 20.61 3.99 9.09
N LEU A 155 20.98 5.01 9.86
CA LEU A 155 22.32 5.12 10.46
C LEU A 155 22.69 3.89 11.30
N ARG A 156 21.71 3.24 11.95
CA ARG A 156 21.96 2.03 12.76
C ARG A 156 22.33 0.79 11.95
N VAL A 157 21.99 0.76 10.66
CA VAL A 157 22.12 -0.45 9.82
C VAL A 157 22.96 -0.26 8.56
N LYS A 158 23.28 0.99 8.18
CA LYS A 158 23.98 1.33 6.93
C LYS A 158 25.31 0.61 6.74
N ASP A 159 26.04 0.33 7.81
CA ASP A 159 27.36 -0.34 7.77
C ASP A 159 27.26 -1.87 7.86
N SER A 160 26.05 -2.41 7.68
CA SER A 160 25.78 -3.84 7.65
C SER A 160 25.16 -4.26 6.31
N ASP A 161 25.28 -5.53 5.97
CA ASP A 161 24.54 -6.14 4.86
C ASP A 161 23.07 -6.41 5.22
N GLN A 162 22.61 -6.00 6.41
CA GLN A 162 21.23 -6.19 6.83
C GLN A 162 20.35 -5.14 6.15
N MET A 163 19.42 -5.62 5.33
CA MET A 163 18.25 -4.84 4.94
C MET A 163 17.22 -5.01 6.04
N THR A 164 17.04 -3.96 6.83
CA THR A 164 16.10 -4.00 7.96
C THR A 164 14.79 -3.35 7.58
N LEU A 165 13.79 -3.87 8.24
CA LEU A 165 12.43 -3.40 8.20
C LEU A 165 12.32 -2.27 9.23
N ASP A 166 11.49 -1.27 8.98
CA ASP A 166 11.48 0.00 9.71
C ASP A 166 11.31 -0.14 11.23
N HIS A 167 11.69 0.89 11.99
CA HIS A 167 11.55 0.97 13.46
C HIS A 167 12.17 -0.18 14.28
N SER A 168 13.12 -0.95 13.77
CA SER A 168 13.68 -2.09 14.52
C SER A 168 14.71 -1.67 15.57
N ASP A 169 14.46 -2.01 16.84
CA ASP A 169 15.54 -2.51 17.71
C ASP A 169 15.77 -3.99 17.40
N LYS A 170 16.98 -4.50 17.71
CA LYS A 170 17.47 -5.85 17.36
C LYS A 170 16.36 -6.91 17.23
N GLY A 171 16.02 -7.28 15.99
CA GLY A 171 15.13 -8.41 15.66
C GLY A 171 13.69 -8.07 15.25
N GLU A 172 13.28 -6.80 15.22
CA GLU A 172 11.90 -6.43 14.86
C GLU A 172 11.72 -6.19 13.35
N LYS A 173 10.53 -6.53 12.83
CA LYS A 173 10.21 -6.51 11.40
C LYS A 173 9.00 -5.59 11.13
N ASN A 174 9.20 -4.29 10.87
CA ASN A 174 8.10 -3.42 10.43
C ASN A 174 8.11 -3.14 8.92
N TYR A 175 7.03 -3.53 8.26
CA TYR A 175 6.79 -3.34 6.85
C TYR A 175 5.88 -2.15 6.68
N SER A 176 6.46 -1.01 6.33
CA SER A 176 5.66 0.20 6.10
C SER A 176 5.48 0.35 4.59
N THR A 177 4.34 -0.11 4.10
CA THR A 177 3.80 0.16 2.76
C THR A 177 2.40 0.71 2.96
N VAL A 178 2.00 1.68 2.15
CA VAL A 178 0.66 2.27 2.21
C VAL A 178 -0.18 1.79 1.05
N GLY A 179 -1.50 1.76 1.23
CA GLY A 179 -2.38 1.37 0.14
C GLY A 179 -3.85 1.59 0.45
N ALA A 180 -4.65 1.53 -0.61
CA ALA A 180 -6.08 1.69 -0.58
C ALA A 180 -6.76 0.79 -1.61
N VAL A 181 -7.95 0.31 -1.27
CA VAL A 181 -8.86 -0.42 -2.16
C VAL A 181 -10.27 0.13 -2.04
N ALA A 182 -10.98 0.25 -3.14
CA ALA A 182 -12.30 0.88 -3.17
C ALA A 182 -13.29 0.14 -4.08
N CYS A 183 -14.57 0.24 -3.72
CA CYS A 183 -15.73 -0.10 -4.54
C CYS A 183 -16.61 1.14 -4.71
N ASP A 184 -16.89 1.50 -5.96
CA ASP A 184 -17.77 2.62 -6.29
C ASP A 184 -19.23 2.21 -6.54
N ARG A 185 -20.09 3.20 -6.78
CA ARG A 185 -21.53 3.00 -6.96
C ARG A 185 -21.89 2.14 -8.17
N ALA A 186 -21.01 2.09 -9.18
CA ALA A 186 -21.17 1.29 -10.38
C ALA A 186 -20.66 -0.16 -10.18
N GLY A 187 -20.12 -0.49 -9.00
CA GLY A 187 -19.52 -1.78 -8.72
C GLY A 187 -18.11 -1.92 -9.29
N ASN A 188 -17.46 -0.81 -9.67
CA ASN A 188 -16.08 -0.87 -10.10
C ASN A 188 -15.16 -0.94 -8.89
N LEU A 189 -14.13 -1.75 -9.03
CA LEU A 189 -13.09 -1.94 -8.03
C LEU A 189 -11.81 -1.25 -8.46
N ALA A 190 -11.03 -0.78 -7.49
CA ALA A 190 -9.69 -0.28 -7.75
C ALA A 190 -8.77 -0.52 -6.57
N ALA A 191 -7.48 -0.67 -6.86
CA ALA A 191 -6.41 -0.80 -5.89
C ALA A 191 -5.28 0.19 -6.18
N ALA A 192 -4.68 0.70 -5.13
CA ALA A 192 -3.53 1.60 -5.16
C ALA A 192 -2.58 1.24 -4.03
N THR A 193 -1.28 1.11 -4.31
CA THR A 193 -0.25 0.77 -3.32
C THR A 193 1.00 1.61 -3.57
N SER A 194 1.64 2.13 -2.52
CA SER A 194 2.85 2.95 -2.62
C SER A 194 3.80 2.66 -1.45
N THR A 195 5.12 2.75 -1.70
CA THR A 195 6.13 2.43 -0.69
C THR A 195 7.46 3.13 -0.92
N GLY A 196 8.18 3.42 0.18
CA GLY A 196 9.62 3.68 0.14
C GLY A 196 10.47 2.40 0.13
N GLY A 197 9.86 1.23 0.32
CA GLY A 197 10.51 -0.08 0.34
C GLY A 197 11.03 -0.48 1.71
N MET A 198 12.30 -0.89 1.78
CA MET A 198 12.95 -1.34 3.02
C MET A 198 14.12 -0.41 3.35
N THR A 199 14.31 -0.12 4.63
CA THR A 199 15.49 0.60 5.11
C THR A 199 16.76 -0.16 4.72
N ASN A 200 17.75 0.56 4.22
CA ASN A 200 19.02 0.03 3.74
C ASN A 200 18.91 -0.88 2.50
N LYS A 201 17.80 -0.80 1.73
CA LYS A 201 17.68 -1.55 0.46
C LYS A 201 18.81 -1.19 -0.51
N ARG A 202 19.33 -2.21 -1.21
CA ARG A 202 20.47 -2.08 -2.16
C ARG A 202 20.07 -2.35 -3.61
N PHE A 203 20.93 -1.89 -4.52
CA PHE A 203 20.96 -2.30 -5.93
C PHE A 203 19.63 -2.14 -6.70
N GLY A 204 18.81 -1.16 -6.30
CA GLY A 204 17.49 -0.98 -6.90
C GLY A 204 16.51 -2.11 -6.57
N ARG A 205 16.59 -2.70 -5.36
CA ARG A 205 15.61 -3.69 -4.89
C ARG A 205 14.19 -3.13 -5.04
N VAL A 206 13.36 -3.93 -5.71
CA VAL A 206 11.93 -3.71 -5.89
C VAL A 206 11.16 -4.74 -5.07
N GLY A 207 10.15 -4.30 -4.32
CA GLY A 207 9.25 -5.16 -3.55
C GLY A 207 8.00 -5.60 -4.33
N ASP A 208 6.99 -6.05 -3.60
CA ASP A 208 5.70 -6.48 -4.14
C ASP A 208 4.82 -5.32 -4.61
N SER A 209 4.93 -4.15 -3.98
CA SER A 209 4.03 -3.01 -4.19
C SER A 209 3.83 -2.58 -5.64
N PRO A 210 4.87 -2.45 -6.50
CA PRO A 210 4.67 -2.08 -7.90
C PRO A 210 4.33 -3.27 -8.81
N ILE A 211 4.29 -4.50 -8.28
CA ILE A 211 4.13 -5.71 -9.08
C ILE A 211 2.64 -6.10 -9.09
N ILE A 212 2.00 -5.91 -10.24
CA ILE A 212 0.58 -6.26 -10.44
C ILE A 212 0.37 -7.75 -10.18
N GLY A 213 -0.59 -8.07 -9.31
CA GLY A 213 -0.89 -9.42 -8.85
C GLY A 213 -0.09 -9.86 -7.62
N ALA A 214 0.98 -9.15 -7.22
CA ALA A 214 1.65 -9.40 -5.95
C ALA A 214 1.19 -8.42 -4.87
N GLY A 215 1.54 -7.14 -5.00
CA GLY A 215 1.21 -6.09 -4.04
C GLY A 215 -0.09 -5.36 -4.33
N THR A 216 -0.45 -5.24 -5.61
CA THR A 216 -1.62 -4.49 -6.08
C THR A 216 -2.40 -5.30 -7.11
N TYR A 217 -3.71 -5.44 -6.92
CA TYR A 217 -4.56 -6.11 -7.91
C TYR A 217 -6.01 -5.62 -7.82
N ALA A 218 -6.71 -5.54 -8.95
CA ALA A 218 -8.15 -5.28 -8.97
C ALA A 218 -8.82 -5.97 -10.16
N ASP A 219 -9.97 -6.60 -9.91
CA ASP A 219 -10.82 -7.21 -10.93
C ASP A 219 -12.28 -7.16 -10.47
N ASN A 220 -13.17 -6.53 -11.26
CA ASN A 220 -14.59 -6.41 -10.93
C ASN A 220 -15.29 -7.76 -10.77
N ALA A 221 -14.75 -8.84 -11.35
CA ALA A 221 -15.31 -10.18 -11.19
C ALA A 221 -15.01 -10.79 -9.81
N THR A 222 -14.05 -10.25 -9.06
CA THR A 222 -13.61 -10.79 -7.77
C THR A 222 -13.42 -9.68 -6.74
N CYS A 223 -12.22 -9.11 -6.65
CA CYS A 223 -11.85 -8.19 -5.59
C CYS A 223 -10.74 -7.21 -6.02
N ALA A 224 -10.60 -6.13 -5.24
CA ALA A 224 -9.43 -5.26 -5.21
C ALA A 224 -8.63 -5.52 -3.95
N ILE A 225 -7.30 -5.56 -4.08
CA ILE A 225 -6.34 -5.90 -3.04
C ILE A 225 -5.15 -4.95 -3.06
N SER A 226 -4.76 -4.50 -1.86
CA SER A 226 -3.47 -3.87 -1.61
C SER A 226 -2.77 -4.58 -0.45
N ALA A 227 -1.51 -4.93 -0.64
CA ALA A 227 -0.73 -5.69 0.33
C ALA A 227 0.38 -4.86 0.97
N THR A 228 0.82 -5.34 2.14
CA THR A 228 1.96 -4.79 2.88
C THR A 228 2.67 -5.90 3.64
N GLY A 229 4.00 -5.96 3.56
CA GLY A 229 4.74 -7.03 4.21
C GLY A 229 6.15 -7.20 3.67
N HIS A 230 6.70 -8.39 3.91
CA HIS A 230 7.96 -8.82 3.32
C HIS A 230 7.74 -9.09 1.83
N GLY A 231 8.10 -8.13 0.97
CA GLY A 231 7.75 -8.18 -0.45
C GLY A 231 8.17 -9.45 -1.20
N GLU A 232 9.33 -10.03 -0.88
CA GLU A 232 9.87 -11.20 -1.58
C GLU A 232 8.94 -12.43 -1.50
N PRO A 233 8.47 -12.87 -0.31
CA PRO A 233 7.38 -13.84 -0.19
C PRO A 233 6.10 -13.47 -0.94
N PHE A 234 5.67 -12.20 -0.87
CA PHE A 234 4.42 -11.75 -1.52
C PHE A 234 4.50 -11.85 -3.05
N MET A 235 5.64 -11.49 -3.63
CA MET A 235 5.92 -11.66 -5.05
C MET A 235 5.95 -13.13 -5.45
N ARG A 236 6.69 -13.96 -4.71
CA ARG A 236 6.85 -15.39 -5.04
C ARG A 236 5.55 -16.17 -4.93
N ALA A 237 4.66 -15.77 -4.02
CA ALA A 237 3.34 -16.38 -3.84
C ALA A 237 2.25 -15.72 -4.71
N VAL A 238 2.54 -14.60 -5.38
CA VAL A 238 1.58 -13.83 -6.17
C VAL A 238 0.32 -13.49 -5.35
N VAL A 239 0.54 -13.01 -4.12
CA VAL A 239 -0.47 -12.95 -3.03
C VAL A 239 -1.79 -12.31 -3.46
N ALA A 240 -1.76 -11.14 -4.08
CA ALA A 240 -2.99 -10.43 -4.44
C ALA A 240 -3.80 -11.20 -5.51
N HIS A 241 -3.16 -11.71 -6.55
CA HIS A 241 -3.84 -12.50 -7.57
C HIS A 241 -4.28 -13.87 -7.04
N ASP A 242 -3.54 -14.49 -6.12
CA ASP A 242 -3.93 -15.79 -5.53
C ASP A 242 -5.26 -15.70 -4.76
N VAL A 243 -5.50 -14.61 -4.03
CA VAL A 243 -6.82 -14.35 -3.41
C VAL A 243 -7.91 -14.25 -4.49
N ALA A 244 -7.70 -13.43 -5.53
CA ALA A 244 -8.66 -13.30 -6.63
C ALA A 244 -8.92 -14.64 -7.34
N ALA A 245 -7.87 -15.44 -7.55
CA ALA A 245 -7.94 -16.77 -8.15
C ALA A 245 -8.72 -17.76 -7.27
N LEU A 246 -8.55 -17.72 -5.94
CA LEU A 246 -9.33 -18.55 -5.02
C LEU A 246 -10.81 -18.18 -5.06
N MET A 247 -11.16 -16.90 -5.13
CA MET A 247 -12.55 -16.47 -5.33
C MET A 247 -13.09 -16.96 -6.69
N ALA A 248 -12.35 -16.71 -7.77
CA ALA A 248 -12.81 -17.04 -9.13
C ALA A 248 -12.90 -18.54 -9.41
N TYR A 249 -11.91 -19.31 -8.99
CA TYR A 249 -11.76 -20.72 -9.39
C TYR A 249 -12.32 -21.69 -8.37
N ARG A 250 -12.37 -21.31 -7.09
CA ARG A 250 -12.86 -22.16 -5.99
C ARG A 250 -14.16 -21.65 -5.38
N GLY A 251 -14.62 -20.46 -5.77
CA GLY A 251 -15.86 -19.88 -5.24
C GLY A 251 -15.77 -19.49 -3.77
N LEU A 252 -14.56 -19.30 -3.23
CA LEU A 252 -14.39 -18.86 -1.85
C LEU A 252 -14.90 -17.43 -1.67
N SER A 253 -15.42 -17.12 -0.48
CA SER A 253 -15.73 -15.74 -0.11
C SER A 253 -14.45 -14.91 0.04
N LEU A 254 -14.59 -13.58 0.02
CA LEU A 254 -13.47 -12.65 0.25
C LEU A 254 -12.72 -12.95 1.56
N ALA A 255 -13.45 -13.21 2.63
CA ALA A 255 -12.88 -13.51 3.95
C ALA A 255 -12.11 -14.84 3.94
N GLU A 256 -12.69 -15.90 3.36
CA GLU A 256 -12.05 -17.22 3.28
C GLU A 256 -10.79 -17.19 2.40
N ALA A 257 -10.88 -16.57 1.21
CA ALA A 257 -9.76 -16.49 0.29
C ALA A 257 -8.58 -15.69 0.88
N THR A 258 -8.87 -14.56 1.52
CA THR A 258 -7.81 -13.75 2.14
C THR A 258 -7.19 -14.42 3.36
N ALA A 259 -7.97 -15.14 4.18
CA ALA A 259 -7.46 -15.94 5.30
C ALA A 259 -6.59 -17.11 4.81
N GLU A 260 -7.00 -17.84 3.77
CA GLU A 260 -6.21 -18.92 3.15
C GLU A 260 -4.82 -18.43 2.74
N VAL A 261 -4.74 -17.28 2.08
CA VAL A 261 -3.47 -16.76 1.62
C VAL A 261 -2.61 -16.24 2.78
N ILE A 262 -3.17 -15.40 3.66
CA ILE A 262 -2.38 -14.70 4.69
C ILE A 262 -2.05 -15.58 5.90
N HIS A 263 -2.97 -16.44 6.34
CA HIS A 263 -2.80 -17.24 7.56
C HIS A 263 -2.27 -18.65 7.31
N HIS A 264 -2.41 -19.18 6.09
CA HIS A 264 -2.01 -20.55 5.78
C HIS A 264 -0.86 -20.63 4.76
N LYS A 265 -0.99 -20.05 3.57
CA LYS A 265 0.03 -20.16 2.52
C LYS A 265 1.28 -19.33 2.80
N LEU A 266 1.11 -18.05 3.12
CA LEU A 266 2.21 -17.09 3.26
C LEU A 266 3.20 -17.45 4.40
N PRO A 267 2.76 -17.92 5.58
CA PRO A 267 3.67 -18.35 6.65
C PRO A 267 4.57 -19.53 6.25
N GLY A 268 4.09 -20.44 5.38
CA GLY A 268 4.87 -21.55 4.84
C GLY A 268 6.07 -21.11 4.00
N MET A 269 6.07 -19.85 3.55
CA MET A 269 7.18 -19.21 2.81
C MET A 269 7.99 -18.25 3.69
N HIS A 270 7.81 -18.32 5.01
CA HIS A 270 8.33 -17.36 5.98
C HIS A 270 7.93 -15.91 5.68
N GLY A 271 6.79 -15.72 5.02
CA GLY A 271 6.21 -14.42 4.73
C GLY A 271 5.48 -13.86 5.93
N SER A 272 5.65 -12.56 6.16
CA SER A 272 4.98 -11.83 7.23
C SER A 272 4.45 -10.50 6.71
N GLY A 273 3.22 -10.17 7.07
CA GLY A 273 2.52 -8.97 6.61
C GLY A 273 1.00 -9.14 6.63
N GLY A 274 0.32 -8.40 5.77
CA GLY A 274 -1.12 -8.46 5.59
C GLY A 274 -1.57 -7.83 4.29
N LEU A 275 -2.88 -7.74 4.11
CA LEU A 275 -3.50 -7.06 3.00
C LEU A 275 -4.84 -6.46 3.42
N ILE A 276 -5.33 -5.54 2.61
CA ILE A 276 -6.71 -5.08 2.62
C ILE A 276 -7.37 -5.54 1.32
N ALA A 277 -8.66 -5.88 1.40
CA ALA A 277 -9.42 -6.29 0.23
C ALA A 277 -10.87 -5.79 0.29
N VAL A 278 -11.42 -5.50 -0.89
CA VAL A 278 -12.83 -5.14 -1.11
C VAL A 278 -13.38 -5.89 -2.31
N ASP A 279 -14.63 -6.37 -2.24
CA ASP A 279 -15.35 -6.94 -3.38
C ASP A 279 -16.47 -6.02 -3.90
N ALA A 280 -17.08 -6.38 -5.03
CA ALA A 280 -18.15 -5.60 -5.67
C ALA A 280 -19.47 -5.61 -4.86
N GLN A 281 -19.56 -6.43 -3.81
CA GLN A 281 -20.66 -6.46 -2.85
C GLN A 281 -20.35 -5.59 -1.62
N GLY A 282 -19.25 -4.84 -1.65
CA GLY A 282 -18.84 -3.92 -0.59
C GLY A 282 -18.39 -4.64 0.68
N GLN A 283 -18.08 -5.94 0.61
CA GLN A 283 -17.44 -6.63 1.72
C GLN A 283 -16.00 -6.16 1.85
N VAL A 284 -15.51 -6.13 3.09
CA VAL A 284 -14.14 -5.70 3.42
C VAL A 284 -13.45 -6.80 4.20
N ALA A 285 -12.20 -7.10 3.85
CA ALA A 285 -11.30 -7.96 4.64
C ALA A 285 -9.97 -7.22 4.90
N LEU A 286 -9.44 -7.34 6.12
CA LEU A 286 -8.15 -6.72 6.50
C LEU A 286 -7.21 -7.71 7.23
N PRO A 287 -6.94 -8.92 6.71
CA PRO A 287 -6.13 -9.91 7.42
C PRO A 287 -4.64 -9.57 7.42
N PHE A 288 -3.97 -9.97 8.50
CA PHE A 288 -2.53 -9.92 8.66
C PHE A 288 -2.08 -11.07 9.57
N ASN A 289 -0.82 -11.45 9.48
CA ASN A 289 -0.20 -12.53 10.26
C ASN A 289 0.99 -12.06 11.13
N CYS A 290 1.09 -10.74 11.32
CA CYS A 290 2.05 -10.08 12.20
C CYS A 290 1.37 -9.49 13.44
N GLU A 291 2.13 -8.83 14.31
CA GLU A 291 1.60 -8.32 15.59
C GLU A 291 0.62 -7.13 15.42
N GLY A 292 0.75 -6.35 14.35
CA GLY A 292 -0.18 -5.28 14.03
C GLY A 292 -0.14 -4.85 12.57
N MET A 293 -1.15 -4.09 12.18
CA MET A 293 -1.27 -3.45 10.88
C MET A 293 -2.08 -2.16 11.03
N TYR A 294 -1.46 -1.01 10.70
CA TYR A 294 -2.15 0.27 10.56
C TYR A 294 -3.20 0.12 9.47
N ARG A 295 -4.49 0.14 9.82
CA ARG A 295 -5.57 -0.18 8.88
C ARG A 295 -6.83 0.60 9.18
N GLY A 296 -7.64 0.80 8.16
CA GLY A 296 -8.97 1.36 8.33
C GLY A 296 -9.92 0.96 7.22
N SER A 297 -11.21 1.06 7.48
CA SER A 297 -12.26 0.82 6.49
C SER A 297 -13.48 1.69 6.71
N TRP A 298 -14.23 1.90 5.64
CA TRP A 298 -15.52 2.59 5.66
C TRP A 298 -16.46 1.95 4.63
N GLN A 299 -17.49 1.28 5.13
CA GLN A 299 -18.57 0.69 4.32
C GLN A 299 -19.81 1.59 4.36
N GLU A 300 -20.59 1.60 3.29
CA GLU A 300 -21.87 2.32 3.22
C GLU A 300 -22.80 1.96 4.39
N GLY A 301 -23.39 2.99 5.00
CA GLY A 301 -24.28 2.84 6.16
C GLY A 301 -23.57 2.60 7.50
N GLY A 302 -22.24 2.42 7.49
CA GLY A 302 -21.40 2.28 8.68
C GLY A 302 -20.62 3.55 9.04
N LEU A 303 -20.01 3.52 10.23
CA LEU A 303 -19.01 4.49 10.65
C LEU A 303 -17.61 4.08 10.16
N PRO A 304 -16.69 5.02 9.94
CA PRO A 304 -15.30 4.69 9.66
C PRO A 304 -14.69 3.94 10.86
N VAL A 305 -13.90 2.92 10.57
CA VAL A 305 -13.20 2.09 11.55
C VAL A 305 -11.70 2.23 11.33
N VAL A 306 -10.94 2.49 12.40
CA VAL A 306 -9.47 2.53 12.38
C VAL A 306 -8.91 1.62 13.47
N ARG A 307 -7.94 0.79 13.09
CA ARG A 307 -7.29 -0.19 13.96
C ARG A 307 -5.80 -0.25 13.66
N ILE A 308 -5.01 -0.62 14.66
CA ILE A 308 -3.56 -0.70 14.57
C ILE A 308 -3.08 -2.07 15.05
N PHE A 309 -3.63 -2.56 16.16
CA PHE A 309 -3.12 -3.74 16.84
C PHE A 309 -3.86 -5.01 16.43
N GLY A 310 -3.26 -6.17 16.76
CA GLY A 310 -3.83 -7.50 16.54
C GLY A 310 -5.11 -7.80 17.30
N ASP A 311 -5.28 -7.17 18.47
CA ASP A 311 -6.37 -7.40 19.41
C ASP A 311 -7.62 -6.53 19.15
N GLU A 312 -7.63 -5.76 18.06
CA GLU A 312 -8.70 -4.83 17.65
C GLU A 312 -9.48 -5.33 16.43
#